data_AF-A0A8D1LDV7-F1
#
_entry.id   AF-A0A8D1LDV7-F1
#
_cell.length_a   1.000
_cell.length_b   1.000
_cell.length_c   1.000
_cell.angle_alpha   90.00
_cell.angle_beta   90.00
_cell.angle_gamma   90.00
#
_symmetry.space_group_name_H-M   'P 1'
#
loop_
_entity.id
_entity.type
_entity.pdbx_description
1 polymer ?
#
loop_
_entity_poly.entity_id
_entity_poly.type
_entity_poly.pdbx_seq_one_letter_code
_entity_poly.pdbx_strand_id
1 'polypeptide(L)'
;RIQWDRCTLECSFAGNSSWDETQAKHQSEGPQDLFGNISQLIDKGRLGFDGVSTVVSRKEWGADTVGCCAPLALPVDYLIMHHVPGLECHNQTGCSQRLRELRAHHVRNGWCDVAYNFLVGDDGRVYEGVGWTVQGVHTQGYNNVSLGLAFFGTKEGHSPSPAALLAVEGLISSAVWKGHLSAMYVQPLLVKGESCLNPQQNASHKEACPLIVLRSSWEARGTHCPKMSLRAKYVIISHTTGRTCNRSDECRVLVQDIQSFFMDKLDSCDVGYNFLVGQDGVIYEGVGWSVQGSHTPGYNDIALGLAFMGTFSDTPPNAAALEAAQNLIQCSVVRGYLDPNYLLVGHSDVANDPSPGWALYNIIKTWPHFRH
;
A
#
# COMPACT_ATOMS: atom_id res chain seq x y z
N ARG A 1 -20.70 3.08 46.99
CA ARG A 1 -20.76 4.53 46.67
C ARG A 1 -19.94 4.70 45.39
N ILE A 2 -20.59 5.06 44.29
CA ILE A 2 -20.03 5.32 42.96
C ILE A 2 -19.12 6.56 43.02
N GLN A 3 -17.95 6.55 42.37
CA GLN A 3 -17.53 7.57 41.39
C GLN A 3 -16.28 7.14 40.61
N TRP A 4 -16.36 7.36 39.29
CA TRP A 4 -15.34 7.18 38.25
C TRP A 4 -14.33 8.34 38.24
N ASP A 5 -13.09 8.10 37.77
CA ASP A 5 -12.56 8.80 36.57
C ASP A 5 -11.11 8.45 36.18
N ARG A 6 -10.90 8.48 34.84
CA ARG A 6 -9.68 8.54 34.00
C ARG A 6 -8.91 7.26 33.66
N CYS A 7 -9.31 6.69 32.51
CA CYS A 7 -8.41 6.02 31.57
C CYS A 7 -7.52 7.03 30.84
N THR A 8 -6.21 6.86 30.95
CA THR A 8 -5.20 7.32 29.97
C THR A 8 -4.20 6.18 29.89
N LEU A 9 -4.22 5.41 28.81
CA LEU A 9 -3.22 4.38 28.53
C LEU A 9 -2.70 4.61 27.11
N GLU A 10 -1.51 5.20 27.07
CA GLU A 10 -0.61 5.27 25.93
C GLU A 10 -0.19 3.85 25.53
N CYS A 11 -0.21 3.52 24.23
CA CYS A 11 0.19 2.21 23.71
C CYS A 11 1.58 2.30 23.04
N SER A 12 2.54 1.50 23.51
CA SER A 12 3.88 1.33 22.92
C SER A 12 4.28 -0.16 22.88
N PHE A 13 4.89 -0.64 21.79
CA PHE A 13 5.22 -2.07 21.52
C PHE A 13 6.70 -2.33 21.15
N ALA A 14 7.22 -3.52 21.49
CA ALA A 14 8.56 -4.04 21.14
C ALA A 14 8.54 -5.57 20.85
N GLY A 15 9.45 -6.08 20.01
CA GLY A 15 9.55 -7.50 19.58
C GLY A 15 11.00 -8.01 19.32
N ASN A 16 11.16 -9.30 18.93
CA ASN A 16 12.29 -9.87 18.14
C ASN A 16 12.09 -11.36 17.73
N SER A 17 12.72 -11.77 16.62
CA SER A 17 12.46 -13.00 15.81
C SER A 17 13.73 -13.83 15.44
N SER A 18 13.52 -15.03 14.86
CA SER A 18 14.44 -15.76 13.94
C SER A 18 13.68 -16.90 13.21
N TRP A 19 13.93 -17.11 11.90
CA TRP A 19 13.28 -18.05 10.95
C TRP A 19 14.29 -18.69 9.98
N ASP A 20 13.93 -19.82 9.35
CA ASP A 20 14.63 -20.45 8.21
C ASP A 20 13.66 -21.07 7.16
N GLU A 21 14.12 -21.18 5.91
CA GLU A 21 13.38 -21.26 4.62
C GLU A 21 12.96 -22.68 4.15
N THR A 22 11.83 -22.78 3.40
CA THR A 22 11.69 -23.39 2.04
C THR A 22 10.25 -23.81 1.70
N GLN A 23 9.71 -23.31 0.57
CA GLN A 23 8.80 -23.95 -0.42
C GLN A 23 7.80 -22.94 -1.03
N ALA A 24 8.18 -22.34 -2.16
CA ALA A 24 7.29 -21.58 -3.04
C ALA A 24 7.40 -22.14 -4.47
N LYS A 25 6.28 -22.68 -4.99
CA LYS A 25 6.01 -22.84 -6.44
C LYS A 25 4.55 -23.20 -6.64
N HIS A 26 3.73 -22.23 -7.06
CA HIS A 26 2.78 -22.28 -8.18
C HIS A 26 1.69 -21.20 -8.06
N GLN A 27 1.72 -20.28 -9.04
CA GLN A 27 0.59 -19.60 -9.72
C GLN A 27 -0.48 -18.83 -8.91
N SER A 28 -0.61 -17.52 -9.19
CA SER A 28 -1.89 -16.92 -9.62
C SER A 28 -1.71 -15.51 -10.20
N GLU A 29 -1.79 -15.39 -11.53
CA GLU A 29 -2.26 -14.19 -12.22
C GLU A 29 -3.79 -14.20 -12.09
N GLY A 30 -4.43 -13.14 -11.57
CA GLY A 30 -5.90 -13.13 -11.42
C GLY A 30 -6.54 -11.97 -10.65
N PRO A 31 -5.96 -11.43 -9.56
CA PRO A 31 -6.66 -10.40 -8.77
C PRO A 31 -6.62 -8.98 -9.35
N GLN A 32 -5.62 -8.67 -10.20
CA GLN A 32 -5.31 -7.28 -10.57
C GLN A 32 -6.35 -6.67 -11.55
N ASP A 33 -6.99 -7.48 -12.39
CA ASP A 33 -7.91 -7.01 -13.44
C ASP A 33 -9.35 -6.73 -12.95
N LEU A 34 -9.79 -7.28 -11.82
CA LEU A 34 -11.17 -7.09 -11.36
C LEU A 34 -11.39 -5.76 -10.62
N PHE A 35 -10.41 -5.27 -9.88
CA PHE A 35 -10.57 -4.05 -9.07
C PHE A 35 -10.40 -2.76 -9.88
N GLY A 36 -9.72 -2.82 -11.04
CA GLY A 36 -9.58 -1.69 -11.96
C GLY A 36 -10.89 -1.27 -12.65
N ASN A 37 -11.96 -2.07 -12.53
CA ASN A 37 -13.18 -1.92 -13.36
C ASN A 37 -14.40 -1.38 -12.60
N ILE A 38 -14.34 -1.22 -11.27
CA ILE A 38 -15.48 -0.67 -10.50
C ILE A 38 -15.74 0.79 -10.90
N SER A 39 -14.69 1.55 -11.20
CA SER A 39 -14.81 2.94 -11.66
C SER A 39 -15.45 3.08 -13.05
N GLN A 40 -15.36 2.05 -13.92
CA GLN A 40 -15.96 2.07 -15.27
C GLN A 40 -17.44 1.66 -15.27
N LEU A 41 -17.91 0.99 -14.22
CA LEU A 41 -19.31 0.54 -14.11
C LEU A 41 -20.26 1.64 -13.64
N ILE A 42 -19.75 2.64 -12.91
CA ILE A 42 -20.50 3.80 -12.43
C ILE A 42 -20.99 4.70 -13.59
N ASP A 43 -20.29 4.71 -14.73
CA ASP A 43 -20.67 5.48 -15.92
C ASP A 43 -21.85 4.87 -16.71
N LYS A 44 -22.20 3.59 -16.46
CA LYS A 44 -23.41 2.99 -17.02
C LYS A 44 -24.56 3.18 -16.05
N GLY A 45 -25.11 4.39 -16.04
CA GLY A 45 -26.31 4.78 -15.30
C GLY A 45 -27.55 3.94 -15.64
N ARG A 46 -27.62 2.72 -15.09
CA ARG A 46 -28.78 1.83 -15.23
C ARG A 46 -28.82 0.70 -14.20
N LEU A 47 -28.71 1.00 -12.91
CA LEU A 47 -29.24 0.13 -11.85
C LEU A 47 -30.00 0.98 -10.83
N GLY A 48 -31.26 0.64 -10.63
CA GLY A 48 -32.19 1.38 -9.78
C GLY A 48 -31.77 1.38 -8.31
N PHE A 49 -32.22 2.42 -7.60
CA PHE A 49 -32.04 2.72 -6.18
C PHE A 49 -32.61 1.67 -5.19
N ASP A 50 -32.81 0.42 -5.62
CA ASP A 50 -33.44 -0.65 -4.81
C ASP A 50 -32.44 -1.70 -4.29
N GLY A 51 -31.17 -1.61 -4.65
CA GLY A 51 -30.10 -2.45 -4.10
C GLY A 51 -29.59 -1.92 -2.77
N VAL A 52 -30.44 -1.77 -1.74
CA VAL A 52 -29.96 -1.50 -0.38
C VAL A 52 -29.12 -2.71 0.05
N SER A 53 -27.80 -2.59 -0.13
CA SER A 53 -26.84 -3.51 0.46
C SER A 53 -27.17 -3.59 1.94
N THR A 54 -27.66 -4.75 2.37
CA THR A 54 -28.11 -4.92 3.76
C THR A 54 -26.86 -4.93 4.63
N VAL A 55 -26.58 -3.80 5.26
CA VAL A 55 -25.48 -3.70 6.23
C VAL A 55 -25.91 -4.48 7.47
N VAL A 56 -25.22 -5.58 7.73
CA VAL A 56 -25.28 -6.34 8.97
C VAL A 56 -24.52 -5.52 10.01
N SER A 57 -25.28 -4.88 10.90
CA SER A 57 -24.76 -4.05 11.97
C SER A 57 -23.92 -4.86 12.95
N ARG A 58 -23.09 -4.16 13.74
CA ARG A 58 -22.34 -4.75 14.85
C ARG A 58 -23.18 -5.62 15.78
N LYS A 59 -24.39 -5.16 16.10
CA LYS A 59 -25.32 -5.92 16.94
C LYS A 59 -25.77 -7.23 16.27
N GLU A 60 -26.01 -7.22 14.96
CA GLU A 60 -26.55 -8.37 14.23
C GLU A 60 -25.51 -9.47 14.01
N TRP A 61 -24.23 -9.14 13.78
CA TRP A 61 -23.18 -10.16 13.70
C TRP A 61 -22.62 -10.59 15.06
N GLY A 62 -23.07 -9.94 16.15
CA GLY A 62 -22.73 -10.29 17.52
C GLY A 62 -21.40 -9.69 18.00
N ALA A 63 -21.13 -8.45 17.62
CA ALA A 63 -19.99 -7.68 18.09
C ALA A 63 -20.19 -7.19 19.52
N ASP A 64 -19.09 -7.12 20.29
CA ASP A 64 -19.05 -6.29 21.48
C ASP A 64 -18.87 -4.80 21.10
N THR A 65 -18.84 -3.94 22.12
CA THR A 65 -18.54 -2.51 21.97
C THR A 65 -17.25 -2.28 21.19
N VAL A 66 -17.25 -1.29 20.30
CA VAL A 66 -16.06 -0.87 19.54
C VAL A 66 -15.00 -0.40 20.53
N GLY A 67 -13.80 -1.00 20.48
CA GLY A 67 -12.68 -0.58 21.32
C GLY A 67 -11.89 0.60 20.75
N CYS A 68 -12.02 0.88 19.45
CA CYS A 68 -11.37 2.00 18.78
C CYS A 68 -12.15 3.30 19.02
N CYS A 69 -11.43 4.40 19.32
CA CYS A 69 -12.06 5.69 19.66
C CYS A 69 -11.56 6.86 18.82
N ALA A 70 -10.58 6.66 17.94
CA ALA A 70 -10.07 7.74 17.09
C ALA A 70 -11.15 8.14 16.07
N PRO A 71 -11.60 9.41 16.03
CA PRO A 71 -12.60 9.85 15.07
C PRO A 71 -11.99 9.94 13.66
N LEU A 72 -12.79 9.61 12.65
CA LEU A 72 -12.45 9.78 11.24
C LEU A 72 -13.05 11.10 10.73
N ALA A 73 -12.22 11.96 10.15
CA ALA A 73 -12.68 13.19 9.52
C ALA A 73 -13.37 12.85 8.20
N LEU A 74 -14.60 13.32 8.02
CA LEU A 74 -15.43 13.03 6.84
C LEU A 74 -15.71 14.31 6.03
N PRO A 75 -15.87 14.20 4.69
CA PRO A 75 -15.66 13.00 3.88
C PRO A 75 -14.19 12.60 3.83
N VAL A 76 -13.90 11.31 3.73
CA VAL A 76 -12.54 10.86 3.41
C VAL A 76 -12.27 10.93 1.92
N ASP A 77 -11.01 11.16 1.55
CA ASP A 77 -10.61 11.25 0.14
C ASP A 77 -10.13 9.92 -0.45
N TYR A 78 -9.93 8.90 0.38
CA TYR A 78 -9.36 7.63 -0.07
C TYR A 78 -10.26 6.44 0.26
N LEU A 79 -10.32 5.48 -0.67
CA LEU A 79 -10.94 4.17 -0.48
C LEU A 79 -9.88 3.09 -0.65
N ILE A 80 -9.69 2.25 0.38
CA ILE A 80 -8.72 1.16 0.31
C ILE A 80 -9.44 -0.17 0.41
N MET A 81 -9.19 -1.05 -0.56
CA MET A 81 -9.77 -2.39 -0.60
C MET A 81 -8.75 -3.43 -0.14
N HIS A 82 -9.17 -4.31 0.75
CA HIS A 82 -8.38 -5.42 1.26
C HIS A 82 -9.03 -6.74 0.86
N HIS A 83 -8.21 -7.78 0.80
CA HIS A 83 -8.66 -9.15 0.67
C HIS A 83 -8.18 -9.92 1.91
N VAL A 84 -9.09 -10.62 2.59
CA VAL A 84 -8.77 -11.36 3.83
C VAL A 84 -8.81 -12.86 3.56
N PRO A 85 -7.73 -13.46 3.02
CA PRO A 85 -7.70 -14.87 2.66
C PRO A 85 -7.89 -15.80 3.87
N GLY A 86 -8.68 -16.85 3.64
CA GLY A 86 -8.96 -17.89 4.64
C GLY A 86 -10.18 -17.63 5.52
N LEU A 87 -10.98 -16.60 5.19
CA LEU A 87 -12.22 -16.26 5.87
C LEU A 87 -13.47 -16.41 5.01
N GLU A 88 -13.40 -17.22 3.95
CA GLU A 88 -14.53 -17.51 3.06
C GLU A 88 -15.81 -17.87 3.86
N CYS A 89 -16.92 -17.28 3.42
CA CYS A 89 -18.23 -17.43 4.03
C CYS A 89 -19.34 -17.15 3.00
N HIS A 90 -20.44 -17.92 3.06
CA HIS A 90 -21.50 -17.86 2.04
C HIS A 90 -22.91 -17.63 2.61
N ASN A 91 -23.03 -17.37 3.92
CA ASN A 91 -24.29 -16.97 4.54
C ASN A 91 -24.04 -16.11 5.78
N GLN A 92 -25.09 -15.42 6.23
CA GLN A 92 -24.98 -14.46 7.32
C GLN A 92 -24.42 -15.04 8.61
N THR A 93 -24.86 -16.25 9.00
CA THR A 93 -24.37 -16.92 10.21
C THR A 93 -22.88 -17.22 10.12
N GLY A 94 -22.45 -17.77 8.97
CA GLY A 94 -21.04 -18.09 8.70
C GLY A 94 -20.16 -16.84 8.66
N CYS A 95 -20.56 -15.82 7.91
CA CYS A 95 -19.79 -14.57 7.81
C CYS A 95 -19.73 -13.82 9.16
N SER A 96 -20.81 -13.82 9.94
CA SER A 96 -20.81 -13.26 11.29
C SER A 96 -19.87 -14.03 12.24
N GLN A 97 -19.78 -15.36 12.09
CA GLN A 97 -18.80 -16.16 12.82
C GLN A 97 -17.37 -15.82 12.40
N ARG A 98 -17.08 -15.75 11.10
CA ARG A 98 -15.76 -15.37 10.56
C ARG A 98 -15.32 -13.99 11.01
N LEU A 99 -16.23 -13.02 11.03
CA LEU A 99 -15.93 -11.67 11.52
C LEU A 99 -15.58 -11.66 13.01
N ARG A 100 -16.27 -12.46 13.84
CA ARG A 100 -15.92 -12.60 15.26
C ARG A 100 -14.55 -13.25 15.44
N GLU A 101 -14.22 -14.27 14.65
CA GLU A 101 -12.89 -14.90 14.65
C GLU A 101 -11.79 -13.91 14.28
N LEU A 102 -12.00 -13.11 13.23
CA LEU A 102 -11.09 -12.06 12.79
C LEU A 102 -10.91 -10.97 13.84
N ARG A 103 -11.99 -10.43 14.41
CA ARG A 103 -11.91 -9.43 15.48
C ARG A 103 -11.15 -9.97 16.69
N ALA A 104 -11.46 -11.19 17.12
CA ALA A 104 -10.75 -11.81 18.25
C ALA A 104 -9.25 -11.98 17.95
N HIS A 105 -8.89 -12.29 16.71
CA HIS A 105 -7.50 -12.34 16.27
C HIS A 105 -6.82 -10.97 16.34
N HIS A 106 -7.43 -9.92 15.77
CA HIS A 106 -6.89 -8.56 15.82
C HIS A 106 -6.73 -8.03 17.25
N VAL A 107 -7.71 -8.26 18.12
CA VAL A 107 -7.63 -7.87 19.54
C VAL A 107 -6.50 -8.61 20.25
N ARG A 108 -6.29 -9.90 19.97
CA ARG A 108 -5.14 -10.65 20.51
C ARG A 108 -3.80 -10.08 20.04
N ASN A 109 -3.75 -9.50 18.84
CA ASN A 109 -2.56 -8.85 18.29
C ASN A 109 -2.40 -7.38 18.77
N GLY A 110 -3.19 -6.94 19.74
CA GLY A 110 -3.07 -5.61 20.35
C GLY A 110 -3.87 -4.51 19.65
N TRP A 111 -4.74 -4.85 18.69
CA TRP A 111 -5.60 -3.86 18.03
C TRP A 111 -6.86 -3.59 18.86
N CYS A 112 -7.43 -2.40 18.67
CA CYS A 112 -8.61 -1.97 19.43
C CYS A 112 -9.93 -2.63 18.95
N ASP A 113 -10.00 -3.09 17.70
CA ASP A 113 -11.12 -3.83 17.13
C ASP A 113 -10.68 -4.50 15.80
N VAL A 114 -11.62 -4.91 14.95
CA VAL A 114 -11.32 -5.25 13.55
C VAL A 114 -10.73 -4.06 12.79
N ALA A 115 -9.75 -4.29 11.92
CA ALA A 115 -9.02 -3.21 11.22
C ALA A 115 -9.89 -2.33 10.32
N TYR A 116 -10.89 -2.92 9.69
CA TYR A 116 -11.59 -2.33 8.54
C TYR A 116 -12.87 -1.62 8.98
N ASN A 117 -13.28 -0.60 8.21
CA ASN A 117 -14.55 0.09 8.40
C ASN A 117 -15.73 -0.83 8.06
N PHE A 118 -15.62 -1.58 6.96
CA PHE A 118 -16.61 -2.56 6.53
C PHE A 118 -15.96 -3.79 5.91
N LEU A 119 -16.66 -4.92 5.99
CA LEU A 119 -16.28 -6.16 5.32
C LEU A 119 -17.41 -6.65 4.42
N VAL A 120 -17.09 -7.39 3.35
CA VAL A 120 -18.08 -7.86 2.37
C VAL A 120 -17.93 -9.36 2.18
N GLY A 121 -19.03 -10.09 2.38
CA GLY A 121 -19.08 -11.55 2.25
C GLY A 121 -19.55 -12.00 0.88
N ASP A 122 -19.19 -13.23 0.52
CA ASP A 122 -19.70 -13.85 -0.71
C ASP A 122 -21.20 -14.14 -0.66
N ASP A 123 -21.82 -13.98 0.51
CA ASP A 123 -23.26 -13.96 0.72
C ASP A 123 -23.94 -12.65 0.23
N GLY A 124 -23.17 -11.71 -0.30
CA GLY A 124 -23.64 -10.43 -0.84
C GLY A 124 -24.08 -9.43 0.23
N ARG A 125 -23.61 -9.61 1.48
CA ARG A 125 -23.90 -8.67 2.58
C ARG A 125 -22.65 -7.86 2.94
N VAL A 126 -22.90 -6.65 3.44
CA VAL A 126 -21.88 -5.80 4.04
C VAL A 126 -21.95 -5.96 5.55
N TYR A 127 -20.82 -6.12 6.21
CA TYR A 127 -20.70 -6.25 7.65
C TYR A 127 -20.03 -5.01 8.21
N GLU A 128 -20.66 -4.40 9.21
CA GLU A 128 -20.13 -3.22 9.87
C GLU A 128 -18.91 -3.58 10.74
N GLY A 129 -17.74 -3.03 10.40
CA GLY A 129 -16.51 -3.13 11.19
C GLY A 129 -16.46 -2.02 12.23
N VAL A 130 -15.48 -1.12 12.14
CA VAL A 130 -15.45 0.09 13.00
C VAL A 130 -16.46 1.17 12.57
N GLY A 131 -17.09 1.00 11.40
CA GLY A 131 -18.16 1.88 10.91
C GLY A 131 -17.64 3.12 10.19
N TRP A 132 -18.52 4.11 9.99
CA TRP A 132 -18.25 5.28 9.15
C TRP A 132 -17.39 6.37 9.81
N THR A 133 -17.51 6.53 11.12
CA THR A 133 -17.00 7.72 11.84
C THR A 133 -15.78 7.42 12.70
N VAL A 134 -15.31 6.17 12.72
CA VAL A 134 -14.17 5.73 13.51
C VAL A 134 -13.04 5.35 12.56
N GLN A 135 -11.85 5.86 12.85
CA GLN A 135 -10.64 5.53 12.13
C GLN A 135 -10.31 4.04 12.33
N GLY A 136 -10.14 3.32 11.23
CA GLY A 136 -9.65 1.94 11.24
C GLY A 136 -8.14 1.85 11.48
N VAL A 137 -7.61 0.62 11.46
CA VAL A 137 -6.16 0.34 11.52
C VAL A 137 -5.72 -0.53 10.34
N HIS A 138 -6.42 -0.40 9.21
CA HIS A 138 -6.28 -1.25 8.03
C HIS A 138 -5.07 -0.91 7.14
N THR A 139 -4.69 0.36 7.04
CA THR A 139 -3.55 0.79 6.21
C THR A 139 -2.76 1.88 6.90
N GLN A 140 -1.54 1.53 7.33
CA GLN A 140 -0.58 2.49 7.86
C GLN A 140 -0.40 3.68 6.90
N GLY A 141 -0.44 4.90 7.44
CA GLY A 141 -0.35 6.16 6.67
C GLY A 141 -1.66 6.64 6.04
N TYR A 142 -2.70 5.80 5.98
CA TYR A 142 -3.99 6.14 5.37
C TYR A 142 -5.18 6.03 6.32
N ASN A 143 -5.02 5.39 7.48
CA ASN A 143 -6.10 5.12 8.44
C ASN A 143 -6.97 6.34 8.80
N ASN A 144 -6.38 7.54 8.87
CA ASN A 144 -7.08 8.78 9.26
C ASN A 144 -7.69 9.56 8.09
N VAL A 145 -7.45 9.13 6.84
CA VAL A 145 -7.87 9.83 5.62
C VAL A 145 -8.58 8.89 4.64
N SER A 146 -8.90 7.65 5.05
CA SER A 146 -9.47 6.65 4.18
C SER A 146 -10.55 5.79 4.86
N LEU A 147 -11.39 5.17 4.03
CA LEU A 147 -12.24 4.06 4.43
C LEU A 147 -11.58 2.74 3.99
N GLY A 148 -11.41 1.82 4.93
CA GLY A 148 -10.97 0.46 4.67
C GLY A 148 -12.15 -0.48 4.45
N LEU A 149 -12.25 -1.04 3.25
CA LEU A 149 -13.20 -2.11 2.89
C LEU A 149 -12.45 -3.42 2.71
N ALA A 150 -12.96 -4.53 3.23
CA ALA A 150 -12.30 -5.83 3.06
C ALA A 150 -13.24 -6.91 2.55
N PHE A 151 -12.80 -7.72 1.58
CA PHE A 151 -13.54 -8.90 1.16
C PHE A 151 -13.15 -10.11 2.02
N PHE A 152 -14.15 -10.86 2.48
CA PHE A 152 -13.92 -12.20 2.99
C PHE A 152 -13.43 -13.08 1.84
N GLY A 153 -12.22 -13.62 1.98
CA GLY A 153 -11.47 -14.17 0.86
C GLY A 153 -11.24 -15.67 0.93
N THR A 154 -11.18 -16.29 -0.24
CA THR A 154 -10.54 -17.61 -0.44
C THR A 154 -9.01 -17.44 -0.50
N LYS A 155 -8.27 -18.44 -1.00
CA LYS A 155 -6.82 -18.30 -1.22
C LYS A 155 -6.53 -17.13 -2.17
N GLU A 156 -5.38 -16.48 -1.99
CA GLU A 156 -4.88 -15.45 -2.90
C GLU A 156 -5.01 -15.89 -4.37
N GLY A 157 -5.55 -15.01 -5.23
CA GLY A 157 -5.75 -15.30 -6.65
C GLY A 157 -7.20 -15.46 -7.11
N HIS A 158 -8.17 -15.54 -6.20
CA HIS A 158 -9.59 -15.70 -6.55
C HIS A 158 -10.36 -14.39 -6.38
N SER A 159 -11.26 -14.13 -7.31
CA SER A 159 -12.13 -12.95 -7.31
C SER A 159 -13.26 -13.08 -6.28
N PRO A 160 -13.70 -11.97 -5.65
CA PRO A 160 -14.93 -11.96 -4.85
C PRO A 160 -16.14 -12.40 -5.67
N SER A 161 -17.18 -12.94 -5.01
CA SER A 161 -18.39 -13.35 -5.70
C SER A 161 -19.10 -12.16 -6.38
N PRO A 162 -19.88 -12.37 -7.46
CA PRO A 162 -20.67 -11.30 -8.06
C PRO A 162 -21.61 -10.60 -7.07
N ALA A 163 -22.12 -11.34 -6.08
CA ALA A 163 -22.95 -10.78 -5.02
C ALA A 163 -22.15 -9.85 -4.10
N ALA A 164 -20.91 -10.21 -3.75
CA ALA A 164 -20.01 -9.37 -2.98
C ALA A 164 -19.63 -8.09 -3.75
N LEU A 165 -19.35 -8.20 -5.05
CA LEU A 165 -19.04 -7.04 -5.90
C LEU A 165 -20.22 -6.05 -5.97
N LEU A 166 -21.45 -6.53 -6.16
CA LEU A 166 -22.64 -5.68 -6.14
C LEU A 166 -22.86 -5.03 -4.77
N ALA A 167 -22.58 -5.75 -3.69
CA ALA A 167 -22.71 -5.22 -2.33
C ALA A 167 -21.70 -4.10 -2.04
N VAL A 168 -20.44 -4.24 -2.49
CA VAL A 168 -19.45 -3.17 -2.32
C VAL A 168 -19.80 -1.95 -3.17
N GLU A 169 -20.31 -2.15 -4.39
CA GLU A 169 -20.72 -1.06 -5.28
C GLU A 169 -21.85 -0.23 -4.67
N GLY A 170 -22.87 -0.91 -4.12
CA GLY A 170 -23.95 -0.26 -3.37
C GLY A 170 -23.45 0.48 -2.13
N LEU A 171 -22.47 -0.09 -1.41
CA LEU A 171 -21.86 0.53 -0.24
C LEU A 171 -21.09 1.81 -0.59
N ILE A 172 -20.26 1.77 -1.64
CA ILE A 172 -19.47 2.91 -2.11
C ILE A 172 -20.41 4.03 -2.58
N SER A 173 -21.43 3.67 -3.38
CA SER A 173 -22.45 4.62 -3.83
C SER A 173 -23.15 5.30 -2.64
N SER A 174 -23.50 4.53 -1.60
CA SER A 174 -24.09 5.07 -0.38
C SER A 174 -23.11 5.96 0.40
N ALA A 175 -21.83 5.60 0.45
CA ALA A 175 -20.79 6.35 1.14
C ALA A 175 -20.58 7.74 0.50
N VAL A 176 -20.55 7.80 -0.83
CA VAL A 176 -20.45 9.06 -1.57
C VAL A 176 -21.69 9.91 -1.36
N TRP A 177 -22.88 9.32 -1.56
CA TRP A 177 -24.15 10.02 -1.42
C TRP A 177 -24.37 10.61 -0.02
N LYS A 178 -23.95 9.90 1.03
CA LYS A 178 -24.07 10.34 2.43
C LYS A 178 -22.93 11.25 2.89
N GLY A 179 -21.96 11.55 2.02
CA GLY A 179 -20.82 12.41 2.36
C GLY A 179 -19.81 11.76 3.32
N HIS A 180 -19.77 10.43 3.39
CA HIS A 180 -18.72 9.71 4.11
C HIS A 180 -17.47 9.55 3.25
N LEU A 181 -17.64 9.40 1.94
CA LEU A 181 -16.58 9.29 0.94
C LEU A 181 -16.68 10.48 -0.02
N SER A 182 -15.56 11.07 -0.38
CA SER A 182 -15.51 12.17 -1.35
C SER A 182 -16.07 11.70 -2.70
N ALA A 183 -16.80 12.55 -3.43
CA ALA A 183 -17.24 12.22 -4.79
C ALA A 183 -16.07 12.10 -5.78
N MET A 184 -14.92 12.66 -5.42
CA MET A 184 -13.66 12.59 -6.16
C MET A 184 -12.65 11.68 -5.46
N TYR A 185 -13.15 10.69 -4.70
CA TYR A 185 -12.28 9.81 -3.94
C TYR A 185 -11.27 9.09 -4.85
N VAL A 186 -10.11 8.84 -4.28
CA VAL A 186 -9.08 8.05 -4.91
C VAL A 186 -9.13 6.63 -4.39
N GLN A 187 -9.09 5.66 -5.30
CA GLN A 187 -8.85 4.27 -4.96
C GLN A 187 -7.44 3.88 -5.43
N PRO A 188 -6.42 3.94 -4.55
CA PRO A 188 -5.11 3.42 -4.88
C PRO A 188 -5.22 1.94 -5.28
N LEU A 189 -4.40 1.49 -6.24
CA LEU A 189 -4.23 0.08 -6.63
C LEU A 189 -3.52 -0.74 -5.52
N LEU A 190 -3.96 -0.59 -4.28
CA LEU A 190 -3.50 -1.30 -3.09
C LEU A 190 -4.58 -2.31 -2.70
N VAL A 191 -4.56 -3.49 -3.35
CA VAL A 191 -5.23 -4.66 -2.79
C VAL A 191 -4.23 -5.35 -1.88
N LYS A 192 -4.24 -5.03 -0.59
CA LYS A 192 -3.45 -5.78 0.40
C LYS A 192 -4.15 -7.11 0.67
N GLY A 193 -3.48 -8.22 0.38
CA GLY A 193 -3.88 -9.55 0.83
C GLY A 193 -3.34 -9.80 2.24
N GLU A 194 -4.20 -10.15 3.19
CA GLU A 194 -3.80 -10.44 4.58
C GLU A 194 -4.36 -11.79 5.05
N SER A 195 -3.51 -12.83 5.16
CA SER A 195 -3.95 -14.14 5.67
C SER A 195 -4.06 -14.13 7.20
N CYS A 196 -5.27 -13.90 7.70
CA CYS A 196 -5.50 -13.66 9.13
C CYS A 196 -5.73 -14.92 10.00
N LEU A 197 -6.03 -16.09 9.42
CA LEU A 197 -6.48 -17.28 10.17
C LEU A 197 -5.60 -18.54 10.07
N ASN A 198 -4.44 -18.48 9.43
CA ASN A 198 -3.58 -19.66 9.36
C ASN A 198 -3.01 -19.99 10.76
N PRO A 199 -3.02 -21.26 11.23
CA PRO A 199 -2.36 -21.62 12.48
C PRO A 199 -0.89 -21.24 12.40
N GLN A 200 -0.40 -20.56 13.44
CA GLN A 200 0.87 -19.87 13.47
C GLN A 200 2.03 -20.68 12.88
N GLN A 201 2.57 -20.17 11.77
CA GLN A 201 4.00 -20.04 11.66
C GLN A 201 4.33 -18.61 12.15
N ASN A 202 4.75 -18.53 13.41
CA ASN A 202 5.19 -17.34 14.18
C ASN A 202 5.79 -16.17 13.38
N ALA A 203 4.99 -15.30 12.77
CA ALA A 203 5.46 -14.02 12.25
C ALA A 203 5.52 -12.99 13.39
N SER A 204 6.73 -12.67 13.85
CA SER A 204 7.01 -11.63 14.85
C SER A 204 7.17 -10.27 14.16
N HIS A 205 6.31 -9.33 14.50
CA HIS A 205 6.24 -7.97 14.00
C HIS A 205 7.39 -7.06 14.49
N LYS A 206 8.10 -6.50 13.52
CA LYS A 206 8.67 -5.14 13.51
C LYS A 206 8.59 -4.69 12.05
N GLU A 207 8.12 -3.48 11.78
CA GLU A 207 8.18 -2.87 10.45
C GLU A 207 9.65 -2.78 10.00
N ALA A 208 10.13 -3.87 9.44
CA ALA A 208 11.45 -3.94 8.88
C ALA A 208 11.37 -3.13 7.60
N CYS A 209 12.26 -2.15 7.51
CA CYS A 209 12.66 -1.60 6.23
C CYS A 209 12.73 -2.71 5.19
N PRO A 210 12.21 -2.49 3.97
CA PRO A 210 12.20 -3.53 2.97
C PRO A 210 13.62 -4.01 2.71
N LEU A 211 13.76 -5.28 2.32
CA LEU A 211 15.06 -5.83 1.97
C LEU A 211 15.60 -5.08 0.75
N ILE A 212 16.75 -4.42 0.92
CA ILE A 212 17.44 -3.70 -0.15
C ILE A 212 18.56 -4.60 -0.68
N VAL A 213 18.53 -4.90 -1.97
CA VAL A 213 19.64 -5.58 -2.66
C VAL A 213 20.79 -4.58 -2.75
N LEU A 214 21.82 -4.87 -1.96
CA LEU A 214 22.99 -4.00 -1.85
C LEU A 214 23.80 -3.96 -3.14
N ARG A 215 24.59 -2.90 -3.31
CA ARG A 215 25.53 -2.71 -4.43
C ARG A 215 26.39 -3.93 -4.74
N SER A 216 26.90 -4.60 -3.72
CA SER A 216 27.72 -5.81 -3.88
C SER A 216 26.96 -6.99 -4.48
N SER A 217 25.65 -7.08 -4.24
CA SER A 217 24.81 -8.20 -4.68
C SER A 217 24.43 -8.13 -6.15
N TRP A 218 24.52 -6.95 -6.76
CA TRP A 218 24.41 -6.75 -8.21
C TRP A 218 25.77 -6.38 -8.83
N GLU A 219 26.89 -6.63 -8.14
CA GLU A 219 28.25 -6.44 -8.66
C GLU A 219 28.54 -5.01 -9.16
N ALA A 220 28.08 -4.01 -8.40
CA ALA A 220 28.32 -2.61 -8.72
C ALA A 220 29.80 -2.28 -8.92
N ARG A 221 30.11 -1.47 -9.93
CA ARG A 221 31.43 -0.84 -10.06
C ARG A 221 31.71 0.02 -8.84
N GLY A 222 32.96 0.01 -8.37
CA GLY A 222 33.42 0.86 -7.28
C GLY A 222 33.50 2.32 -7.72
N THR A 223 33.04 3.23 -6.87
CA THR A 223 32.95 4.68 -7.18
C THR A 223 33.38 5.53 -5.99
N HIS A 224 33.70 6.79 -6.25
CA HIS A 224 34.05 7.78 -5.22
C HIS A 224 33.29 9.09 -5.48
N CYS A 225 32.01 9.09 -5.14
CA CYS A 225 31.10 10.18 -5.44
C CYS A 225 30.90 11.13 -4.26
N PRO A 226 30.47 12.38 -4.51
CA PRO A 226 30.14 13.34 -3.46
C PRO A 226 29.10 12.78 -2.49
N LYS A 227 29.19 13.19 -1.22
CA LYS A 227 28.19 12.83 -0.21
C LYS A 227 26.96 13.72 -0.33
N MET A 228 25.81 13.15 0.00
CA MET A 228 24.54 13.86 0.09
C MET A 228 24.33 14.44 1.49
N SER A 229 23.67 15.59 1.59
CA SER A 229 23.26 16.15 2.88
C SER A 229 22.04 15.41 3.42
N LEU A 230 22.17 14.85 4.63
CA LEU A 230 21.06 14.21 5.34
C LEU A 230 20.49 15.16 6.41
N ARG A 231 19.19 15.17 6.67
CA ARG A 231 18.09 14.41 6.04
C ARG A 231 17.71 15.00 4.68
N ALA A 232 17.42 14.13 3.71
CA ALA A 232 16.80 14.54 2.45
C ALA A 232 15.44 15.19 2.73
N LYS A 233 15.07 16.18 1.93
CA LYS A 233 13.80 16.93 2.07
C LYS A 233 12.79 16.56 0.98
N TYR A 234 13.25 15.88 -0.06
CA TYR A 234 12.43 15.51 -1.20
C TYR A 234 12.58 14.03 -1.52
N VAL A 235 11.52 13.45 -2.08
CA VAL A 235 11.56 12.18 -2.82
C VAL A 235 11.14 12.48 -4.25
N ILE A 236 11.98 12.14 -5.22
CA ILE A 236 11.69 12.34 -6.64
C ILE A 236 11.46 10.97 -7.27
N ILE A 237 10.23 10.71 -7.70
CA ILE A 237 9.86 9.47 -8.38
C ILE A 237 10.15 9.60 -9.88
N SER A 238 10.91 8.65 -10.41
CA SER A 238 11.28 8.57 -11.82
C SER A 238 10.95 7.19 -12.41
N HIS A 239 11.04 7.07 -13.74
CA HIS A 239 11.19 5.79 -14.42
C HIS A 239 12.52 5.74 -15.18
N THR A 240 12.98 4.56 -15.56
CA THR A 240 14.26 4.41 -16.28
C THR A 240 14.14 4.54 -17.80
N THR A 241 12.91 4.57 -18.34
CA THR A 241 12.61 4.68 -19.78
C THR A 241 13.28 3.54 -20.59
N GLY A 242 13.07 2.31 -20.14
CA GLY A 242 13.72 1.14 -20.72
C GLY A 242 12.94 -0.15 -20.48
N ARG A 243 13.64 -1.28 -20.59
CA ARG A 243 13.05 -2.59 -20.28
C ARG A 243 12.69 -2.69 -18.79
N THR A 244 11.62 -3.42 -18.50
CA THR A 244 11.29 -3.85 -17.14
C THR A 244 12.07 -5.14 -16.80
N CYS A 245 12.00 -5.56 -15.55
CA CYS A 245 12.49 -6.85 -15.08
C CYS A 245 11.52 -7.35 -14.01
N ASN A 246 11.19 -8.65 -14.00
CA ASN A 246 10.24 -9.26 -13.06
C ASN A 246 10.83 -10.46 -12.30
N ARG A 247 12.13 -10.71 -12.46
CA ARG A 247 12.90 -11.70 -11.72
C ARG A 247 14.20 -11.09 -11.23
N SER A 248 14.63 -11.49 -10.04
CA SER A 248 15.76 -10.82 -9.38
C SER A 248 17.10 -11.00 -10.10
N ASP A 249 17.31 -12.09 -10.84
CA ASP A 249 18.48 -12.28 -11.70
C ASP A 249 18.52 -11.28 -12.85
N GLU A 250 17.39 -11.10 -13.53
CA GLU A 250 17.24 -10.11 -14.63
C GLU A 250 17.36 -8.67 -14.13
N CYS A 251 16.78 -8.37 -12.97
CA CYS A 251 16.82 -7.04 -12.39
C CYS A 251 18.22 -6.62 -11.96
N ARG A 252 19.05 -7.55 -11.42
CA ARG A 252 20.46 -7.25 -11.10
C ARG A 252 21.23 -6.85 -12.35
N VAL A 253 21.06 -7.58 -13.46
CA VAL A 253 21.69 -7.24 -14.74
C VAL A 253 21.18 -5.90 -15.26
N LEU A 254 19.89 -5.60 -15.13
CA LEU A 254 19.34 -4.31 -15.55
C LEU A 254 19.94 -3.14 -14.75
N VAL A 255 20.14 -3.28 -13.44
CA VAL A 255 20.80 -2.24 -12.63
C VAL A 255 22.26 -2.04 -13.05
N GLN A 256 22.99 -3.12 -13.40
CA GLN A 256 24.35 -3.03 -13.96
C GLN A 256 24.39 -2.29 -15.30
N ASP A 257 23.44 -2.58 -16.18
CA ASP A 257 23.32 -1.91 -17.48
C ASP A 257 23.05 -0.41 -17.29
N ILE A 258 22.15 -0.06 -16.36
CA ILE A 258 21.84 1.34 -16.03
C ILE A 258 23.07 2.02 -15.45
N GLN A 259 23.80 1.41 -14.52
CA GLN A 259 25.05 1.97 -13.99
C GLN A 259 26.05 2.24 -15.11
N SER A 260 26.25 1.26 -16.00
CA SER A 260 27.18 1.39 -17.14
C SER A 260 26.76 2.50 -18.10
N PHE A 261 25.46 2.65 -18.35
CA PHE A 261 24.94 3.76 -19.15
C PHE A 261 25.23 5.13 -18.50
N PHE A 262 24.94 5.29 -17.21
CA PHE A 262 25.22 6.54 -16.51
C PHE A 262 26.72 6.88 -16.48
N MET A 263 27.57 5.90 -16.20
CA MET A 263 29.01 6.12 -16.12
C MET A 263 29.66 6.32 -17.49
N ASP A 264 29.38 5.44 -18.46
CA ASP A 264 30.13 5.39 -19.70
C ASP A 264 29.52 6.26 -20.82
N LYS A 265 28.23 6.63 -20.71
CA LYS A 265 27.54 7.47 -21.70
C LYS A 265 27.19 8.86 -21.18
N LEU A 266 26.82 8.98 -19.91
CA LEU A 266 26.42 10.26 -19.31
C LEU A 266 27.53 10.91 -18.46
N ASP A 267 28.72 10.29 -18.40
CA ASP A 267 29.88 10.77 -17.62
C ASP A 267 29.53 11.06 -16.14
N SER A 268 28.56 10.31 -15.60
CA SER A 268 28.16 10.40 -14.20
C SER A 268 29.11 9.58 -13.33
N CYS A 269 29.26 10.00 -12.07
CA CYS A 269 30.14 9.30 -11.13
C CYS A 269 29.70 7.85 -10.84
N ASP A 270 28.40 7.58 -10.89
CA ASP A 270 27.77 6.28 -10.64
C ASP A 270 26.40 6.23 -11.32
N VAL A 271 25.59 5.20 -11.05
CA VAL A 271 24.16 5.19 -11.34
C VAL A 271 23.48 6.44 -10.77
N GLY A 272 22.64 7.12 -11.55
CA GLY A 272 22.13 8.43 -11.15
C GLY A 272 21.10 8.40 -10.01
N TYR A 273 20.48 7.25 -9.75
CA TYR A 273 19.40 7.11 -8.76
C TYR A 273 19.93 6.62 -7.42
N ASN A 274 19.32 7.06 -6.31
CA ASN A 274 19.61 6.54 -4.98
C ASN A 274 19.13 5.08 -4.86
N PHE A 275 17.93 4.81 -5.38
CA PHE A 275 17.32 3.47 -5.37
C PHE A 275 16.56 3.20 -6.65
N LEU A 276 16.49 1.92 -7.03
CA LEU A 276 15.72 1.43 -8.15
C LEU A 276 14.73 0.34 -7.70
N VAL A 277 13.58 0.23 -8.34
CA VAL A 277 12.55 -0.77 -8.00
C VAL A 277 12.19 -1.60 -9.23
N GLY A 278 12.31 -2.92 -9.09
CA GLY A 278 11.92 -3.89 -10.13
C GLY A 278 10.45 -4.28 -10.05
N GLN A 279 9.91 -4.85 -11.13
CA GLN A 279 8.57 -5.46 -11.09
C GLN A 279 8.57 -6.77 -10.26
N ASP A 280 9.71 -7.25 -9.82
CA ASP A 280 9.81 -8.33 -8.82
C ASP A 280 9.49 -7.84 -7.39
N GLY A 281 9.19 -6.55 -7.20
CA GLY A 281 8.89 -5.95 -5.89
C GLY A 281 10.12 -5.74 -5.01
N VAL A 282 11.32 -5.83 -5.59
CA VAL A 282 12.58 -5.69 -4.86
C VAL A 282 13.18 -4.32 -5.09
N ILE A 283 13.81 -3.77 -4.05
CA ILE A 283 14.55 -2.51 -4.11
C ILE A 283 16.03 -2.82 -4.30
N TYR A 284 16.63 -2.13 -5.26
CA TYR A 284 18.04 -2.19 -5.58
C TYR A 284 18.70 -0.90 -5.14
N GLU A 285 19.75 -1.03 -4.32
CA GLU A 285 20.57 0.11 -3.92
C GLU A 285 21.31 0.65 -5.15
N GLY A 286 21.02 1.90 -5.53
CA GLY A 286 21.81 2.64 -6.50
C GLY A 286 23.02 3.25 -5.82
N VAL A 287 23.07 4.58 -5.68
CA VAL A 287 24.06 5.24 -4.82
C VAL A 287 23.71 5.18 -3.33
N GLY A 288 22.49 4.76 -2.98
CA GLY A 288 22.04 4.60 -1.60
C GLY A 288 21.71 5.92 -0.91
N TRP A 289 21.65 5.91 0.43
CA TRP A 289 21.11 7.03 1.22
C TRP A 289 22.02 8.26 1.32
N SER A 290 23.35 8.06 1.35
CA SER A 290 24.30 9.07 1.84
C SER A 290 25.22 9.62 0.74
N VAL A 291 25.02 9.19 -0.50
CA VAL A 291 25.79 9.58 -1.67
C VAL A 291 24.89 10.35 -2.61
N GLN A 292 25.42 11.45 -3.15
CA GLN A 292 24.71 12.32 -4.07
C GLN A 292 24.51 11.60 -5.41
N GLY A 293 23.25 11.54 -5.87
CA GLY A 293 22.90 11.00 -7.19
C GLY A 293 23.16 11.99 -8.33
N SER A 294 22.77 11.61 -9.54
CA SER A 294 22.75 12.47 -10.73
C SER A 294 21.41 12.43 -11.48
N HIS A 295 20.32 12.10 -10.76
CA HIS A 295 18.99 11.91 -11.34
C HIS A 295 18.27 13.21 -11.72
N THR A 296 18.40 14.28 -10.93
CA THR A 296 17.64 15.52 -11.14
C THR A 296 18.50 16.76 -10.80
N PRO A 297 18.96 17.51 -11.82
CA PRO A 297 19.75 18.73 -11.62
C PRO A 297 19.07 19.70 -10.65
N GLY A 298 19.83 20.23 -9.69
CA GLY A 298 19.33 21.15 -8.65
C GLY A 298 18.69 20.48 -7.43
N TYR A 299 18.48 19.16 -7.46
CA TYR A 299 17.90 18.40 -6.35
C TYR A 299 18.78 17.25 -5.84
N ASN A 300 19.82 16.87 -6.59
CA ASN A 300 20.66 15.71 -6.29
C ASN A 300 21.26 15.64 -4.87
N ASP A 301 21.49 16.79 -4.21
CA ASP A 301 22.08 16.89 -2.88
C ASP A 301 21.04 16.98 -1.74
N ILE A 302 19.76 17.15 -2.07
CA ILE A 302 18.65 17.37 -1.13
C ILE A 302 17.46 16.40 -1.31
N ALA A 303 17.43 15.63 -2.40
CA ALA A 303 16.37 14.70 -2.75
C ALA A 303 16.87 13.27 -2.88
N LEU A 304 16.06 12.31 -2.43
CA LEU A 304 16.25 10.90 -2.76
C LEU A 304 15.57 10.60 -4.10
N GLY A 305 16.35 10.21 -5.10
CA GLY A 305 15.86 9.73 -6.39
C GLY A 305 15.49 8.25 -6.33
N LEU A 306 14.21 7.94 -6.57
CA LEU A 306 13.67 6.58 -6.62
C LEU A 306 13.14 6.29 -8.03
N ALA A 307 13.80 5.37 -8.75
CA ALA A 307 13.43 5.05 -10.13
C ALA A 307 12.75 3.68 -10.25
N PHE A 308 11.58 3.63 -10.88
CA PHE A 308 10.98 2.37 -11.30
C PHE A 308 11.65 1.88 -12.60
N MET A 309 12.13 0.64 -12.62
CA MET A 309 12.79 0.06 -13.79
C MET A 309 11.76 -0.32 -14.85
N GLY A 310 11.66 0.50 -15.89
CA GLY A 310 10.70 0.36 -16.99
C GLY A 310 10.27 1.68 -17.62
N THR A 311 9.22 1.60 -18.45
CA THR A 311 8.53 2.74 -19.05
C THR A 311 7.07 2.69 -18.62
N PHE A 312 6.61 3.73 -17.92
CA PHE A 312 5.28 3.75 -17.27
C PHE A 312 4.41 4.92 -17.73
N SER A 313 4.48 5.25 -19.03
CA SER A 313 3.62 6.27 -19.63
C SER A 313 2.17 5.81 -19.74
N ASP A 314 1.95 4.58 -20.22
CA ASP A 314 0.61 4.04 -20.48
C ASP A 314 0.17 3.02 -19.42
N THR A 315 1.09 2.15 -18.99
CA THR A 315 0.84 1.12 -17.98
C THR A 315 1.61 1.46 -16.70
N PRO A 316 0.98 1.37 -15.51
CA PRO A 316 1.69 1.62 -14.26
C PRO A 316 2.58 0.43 -13.86
N PRO A 317 3.52 0.62 -12.92
CA PRO A 317 4.19 -0.49 -12.24
C PRO A 317 3.17 -1.39 -11.53
N ASN A 318 3.53 -2.66 -11.32
CA ASN A 318 2.70 -3.57 -10.55
C ASN A 318 2.65 -3.20 -9.05
N ALA A 319 1.69 -3.81 -8.35
CA ALA A 319 1.45 -3.52 -6.94
C ALA A 319 2.68 -3.78 -6.05
N ALA A 320 3.43 -4.86 -6.32
CA ALA A 320 4.62 -5.20 -5.55
C ALA A 320 5.71 -4.10 -5.62
N ALA A 321 5.95 -3.54 -6.81
CA ALA A 321 6.87 -2.43 -6.99
C ALA A 321 6.39 -1.16 -6.27
N LEU A 322 5.10 -0.84 -6.38
CA LEU A 322 4.52 0.35 -5.74
C LEU A 322 4.55 0.25 -4.20
N GLU A 323 4.29 -0.94 -3.65
CA GLU A 323 4.39 -1.21 -2.21
C GLU A 323 5.83 -1.14 -1.73
N ALA A 324 6.79 -1.73 -2.47
CA ALA A 324 8.21 -1.67 -2.13
C ALA A 324 8.70 -0.22 -2.06
N ALA A 325 8.32 0.63 -3.03
CA ALA A 325 8.63 2.04 -3.04
C ALA A 325 8.09 2.78 -1.81
N GLN A 326 6.81 2.57 -1.45
CA GLN A 326 6.21 3.20 -0.26
C GLN A 326 6.88 2.73 1.04
N ASN A 327 7.15 1.43 1.15
CA ASN A 327 7.85 0.86 2.31
C ASN A 327 9.28 1.42 2.45
N LEU A 328 9.97 1.66 1.33
CA LEU A 328 11.28 2.29 1.31
C LEU A 328 11.21 3.74 1.79
N ILE A 329 10.24 4.52 1.31
CA ILE A 329 10.04 5.91 1.72
C ILE A 329 9.75 5.99 3.22
N GLN A 330 8.83 5.15 3.71
CA GLN A 330 8.50 5.07 5.14
C GLN A 330 9.72 4.69 5.99
N CYS A 331 10.48 3.67 5.55
CA CYS A 331 11.74 3.28 6.17
C CYS A 331 12.74 4.46 6.23
N SER A 332 12.82 5.27 5.16
CA SER A 332 13.72 6.41 5.08
C SER A 332 13.45 7.43 6.19
N VAL A 333 12.17 7.69 6.47
CA VAL A 333 11.74 8.59 7.56
C VAL A 333 12.14 8.01 8.91
N VAL A 334 11.78 6.74 9.15
CA VAL A 334 12.04 6.02 10.42
C VAL A 334 13.54 5.94 10.72
N ARG A 335 14.38 5.67 9.71
CA ARG A 335 15.83 5.54 9.88
C ARG A 335 16.58 6.88 9.92
N GLY A 336 15.89 8.00 9.68
CA GLY A 336 16.55 9.29 9.71
C GLY A 336 17.27 9.73 8.45
N TYR A 337 16.94 9.13 7.31
CA TYR A 337 17.45 9.55 6.01
C TYR A 337 16.57 10.57 5.31
N LEU A 338 15.26 10.54 5.58
CA LEU A 338 14.27 11.45 5.02
C LEU A 338 13.64 12.29 6.16
N ASP A 339 13.38 13.55 5.87
CA ASP A 339 12.66 14.46 6.77
C ASP A 339 11.21 14.00 6.95
N PRO A 340 10.63 14.00 8.17
CA PRO A 340 9.22 13.63 8.35
C PRO A 340 8.22 14.51 7.59
N ASN A 341 8.58 15.75 7.24
CA ASN A 341 7.79 16.68 6.43
C ASN A 341 8.31 16.78 4.99
N TYR A 342 8.88 15.69 4.46
CA TYR A 342 9.38 15.67 3.10
C TYR A 342 8.28 16.00 2.07
N LEU A 343 8.72 16.39 0.88
CA LEU A 343 7.85 16.58 -0.28
C LEU A 343 8.11 15.48 -1.31
N LEU A 344 7.05 14.82 -1.76
CA LEU A 344 7.09 13.85 -2.84
C LEU A 344 6.67 14.52 -4.13
N VAL A 345 7.45 14.32 -5.19
CA VAL A 345 7.16 14.85 -6.53
C VAL A 345 7.48 13.81 -7.60
N GLY A 346 6.83 13.91 -8.75
CA GLY A 346 7.29 13.25 -9.97
C GLY A 346 8.47 13.99 -10.57
N HIS A 347 9.32 13.29 -11.33
CA HIS A 347 10.45 13.91 -12.01
C HIS A 347 10.02 15.09 -12.91
N SER A 348 8.87 14.96 -13.59
CA SER A 348 8.26 15.98 -14.45
C SER A 348 7.84 17.27 -13.73
N ASP A 349 7.69 17.26 -12.40
CA ASP A 349 7.30 18.45 -11.63
C ASP A 349 8.49 19.42 -11.45
N VAL A 350 9.70 18.90 -11.58
CA VAL A 350 10.94 19.61 -11.23
C VAL A 350 11.97 19.63 -12.37
N ALA A 351 11.74 18.85 -13.42
CA ALA A 351 12.53 18.81 -14.64
C ALA A 351 11.62 18.78 -15.88
N ASN A 352 12.12 19.31 -17.00
CA ASN A 352 11.42 19.23 -18.28
C ASN A 352 11.63 17.83 -18.91
N ASP A 353 11.07 16.81 -18.27
CA ASP A 353 11.20 15.40 -18.63
C ASP A 353 9.85 14.67 -18.44
N PRO A 354 9.43 13.76 -19.33
CA PRO A 354 8.16 13.03 -19.20
C PRO A 354 8.16 11.95 -18.10
N SER A 355 9.30 11.64 -17.48
CA SER A 355 9.41 10.76 -16.32
C SER A 355 8.60 11.32 -15.14
N PRO A 356 7.92 10.49 -14.33
CA PRO A 356 7.96 9.03 -14.29
C PRO A 356 7.00 8.32 -15.27
N GLY A 357 6.46 9.03 -16.25
CA GLY A 357 5.40 8.55 -17.14
C GLY A 357 4.02 8.78 -16.54
N TRP A 358 3.03 9.05 -17.39
CA TRP A 358 1.71 9.53 -16.97
C TRP A 358 0.95 8.53 -16.09
N ALA A 359 0.99 7.22 -16.40
CA ALA A 359 0.33 6.19 -15.61
C ALA A 359 0.91 6.10 -14.18
N LEU A 360 2.24 6.11 -14.04
CA LEU A 360 2.88 6.13 -12.71
C LEU A 360 2.66 7.49 -12.00
N TYR A 361 2.76 8.59 -12.72
CA TYR A 361 2.54 9.93 -12.19
C TYR A 361 1.14 10.09 -11.58
N ASN A 362 0.12 9.54 -12.23
CA ASN A 362 -1.25 9.53 -11.70
C ASN A 362 -1.39 8.76 -10.39
N ILE A 363 -0.61 7.71 -10.19
CA ILE A 363 -0.62 6.96 -8.94
C ILE A 363 0.09 7.74 -7.84
N ILE A 364 1.29 8.26 -8.08
CA ILE A 364 2.05 8.93 -7.01
C ILE A 364 1.42 10.24 -6.54
N LYS A 365 0.60 10.89 -7.38
CA LYS A 365 -0.26 12.03 -6.98
C LYS A 365 -1.20 11.72 -5.81
N THR A 366 -1.41 10.44 -5.54
CA THR A 366 -2.31 9.93 -4.50
C THR A 366 -1.56 9.46 -3.25
N TRP A 367 -0.23 9.57 -3.26
CA TRP A 367 0.58 9.17 -2.13
C TRP A 367 0.67 10.29 -1.09
N PRO A 368 0.86 9.96 0.20
CA PRO A 368 1.13 10.95 1.22
C PRO A 368 2.35 11.80 0.84
N HIS A 369 2.33 13.06 1.26
CA HIS A 369 3.38 14.04 0.98
C HIS A 369 3.54 14.45 -0.50
N PHE A 370 2.66 14.01 -1.41
CA PHE A 370 2.68 14.53 -2.78
C PHE A 370 2.46 16.06 -2.77
N ARG A 371 3.34 16.79 -3.44
CA ARG A 371 3.22 18.24 -3.59
C ARG A 371 2.34 18.57 -4.80
N HIS A 372 1.11 18.96 -4.53
CA HIS A 372 0.15 19.44 -5.54
C HIS A 372 0.50 20.82 -6.11
#